data_AF-A0A060CET3-F1
#
_entry.id   AF-A0A060CET3-F1
#
_cell.length_a   1.000
_cell.length_b   1.000
_cell.length_c   1.000
_cell.angle_alpha   90.00
_cell.angle_beta   90.00
_cell.angle_gamma   90.00
#
_symmetry.space_group_name_H-M   'P 1'
#
loop_
_entity.id
_entity.type
_entity.pdbx_description
1 polymer ?
#
loop_
_entity_poly.entity_id
_entity_poly.type
_entity_poly.pdbx_seq_one_letter_code
_entity_poly.pdbx_strand_id
1 'polypeptide(L)'
;MLTMQYSDPNWTEQQRRQELKPTNAPDDLRLRVISSGNLIRTKVWNLVGGFDEWMFIDQVDFDFDAKMTILGYKIWKLNKLVMQHEIGRVISNKLFLTKLLRLPPEELLFNHSPIREYYINRNLIVYSKRYQHYPKFERFKLNIYDNVLLTRKVLVYEKP
;
A
#
# COMPACT_ATOMS: atom_id res chain seq x y z
N MET A 1 6.44 -14.59 -6.83
CA MET A 1 5.60 -14.65 -5.61
C MET A 1 4.17 -14.96 -6.01
N LEU A 2 3.48 -15.77 -5.22
CA LEU A 2 2.03 -15.95 -5.35
C LEU A 2 1.36 -15.20 -4.20
N THR A 3 0.19 -14.63 -4.45
CA THR A 3 -0.67 -14.02 -3.44
C THR A 3 -2.12 -14.32 -3.78
N MET A 4 -3.05 -13.93 -2.93
CA MET A 4 -4.48 -14.17 -3.10
C MET A 4 -5.27 -12.87 -3.01
N GLN A 5 -6.55 -12.93 -3.40
CA GLN A 5 -7.44 -11.81 -3.13
C GLN A 5 -7.71 -11.71 -1.63
N TYR A 6 -8.09 -10.54 -1.17
CA TYR A 6 -8.56 -10.37 0.20
C TYR A 6 -9.90 -9.64 0.22
N SER A 7 -10.71 -9.96 1.22
CA SER A 7 -11.98 -9.30 1.50
C SER A 7 -11.91 -8.67 2.89
N ASP A 8 -12.11 -7.36 2.96
CA ASP A 8 -12.30 -6.69 4.24
C ASP A 8 -13.73 -6.92 4.76
N PRO A 9 -13.91 -7.39 6.00
CA PRO A 9 -15.24 -7.52 6.61
C PRO A 9 -16.00 -6.17 6.70
N ASN A 10 -15.28 -5.05 6.74
CA ASN A 10 -15.86 -3.71 6.87
C ASN A 10 -16.29 -3.11 5.51
N TRP A 11 -16.00 -3.77 4.39
CA TRP A 11 -16.42 -3.27 3.07
C TRP A 11 -17.93 -3.38 2.86
N THR A 12 -18.50 -2.35 2.23
CA THR A 12 -19.84 -2.43 1.67
C THR A 12 -19.89 -3.47 0.54
N GLU A 13 -21.07 -3.99 0.26
CA GLU A 13 -21.25 -4.96 -0.83
C GLU A 13 -20.84 -4.39 -2.20
N GLN A 14 -21.02 -3.08 -2.41
CA GLN A 14 -20.54 -2.39 -3.61
C GLN A 14 -19.00 -2.40 -3.70
N GLN A 15 -18.31 -2.08 -2.61
CA GLN A 15 -16.84 -2.13 -2.56
C GLN A 15 -16.33 -3.55 -2.80
N ARG A 16 -16.96 -4.56 -2.17
CA ARG A 16 -16.60 -5.96 -2.37
C ARG A 16 -16.70 -6.38 -3.84
N ARG A 17 -17.76 -5.96 -4.55
CA ARG A 17 -17.95 -6.24 -5.98
C ARG A 17 -16.97 -5.51 -6.88
N GLN A 18 -16.43 -4.36 -6.46
CA GLN A 18 -15.42 -3.62 -7.20
C GLN A 18 -14.02 -4.20 -7.02
N GLU A 19 -13.69 -4.64 -5.80
CA GLU A 19 -12.34 -5.09 -5.44
C GLU A 19 -12.10 -6.58 -5.72
N LEU A 20 -13.12 -7.44 -5.52
CA LEU A 20 -13.00 -8.87 -5.75
C LEU A 20 -13.37 -9.26 -7.18
N LYS A 21 -12.49 -10.05 -7.80
CA LYS A 21 -12.79 -10.76 -9.04
C LYS A 21 -13.50 -12.08 -8.75
N PRO A 22 -14.35 -12.56 -9.68
CA PRO A 22 -14.91 -13.92 -9.61
C PRO A 22 -13.81 -14.97 -9.42
N THR A 23 -14.08 -16.02 -8.66
CA THR A 23 -13.08 -17.07 -8.34
C THR A 23 -12.69 -17.94 -9.53
N ASN A 24 -13.44 -17.86 -10.63
CA ASN A 24 -13.11 -18.48 -11.92
C ASN A 24 -12.38 -17.54 -12.88
N ALA A 25 -12.11 -16.29 -12.48
CA ALA A 25 -11.36 -15.35 -13.31
C ALA A 25 -9.88 -15.78 -13.44
N PRO A 26 -9.23 -15.50 -14.58
CA PRO A 26 -7.79 -15.74 -14.74
C PRO A 26 -6.96 -15.00 -13.69
N ASP A 27 -5.83 -15.56 -13.30
CA ASP A 27 -4.91 -14.94 -12.33
C ASP A 27 -4.26 -13.67 -12.88
N ASP A 28 -4.00 -12.70 -12.00
CA ASP A 28 -3.46 -11.39 -12.39
C ASP A 28 -1.96 -11.30 -12.17
N LEU A 29 -1.23 -10.78 -13.15
CA LEU A 29 0.12 -10.27 -12.91
C LEU A 29 0.02 -8.92 -12.19
N ARG A 30 0.74 -8.78 -11.07
CA ARG A 30 0.75 -7.56 -10.26
C ARG A 30 2.16 -7.03 -10.12
N LEU A 31 2.26 -5.71 -9.88
CA LEU A 31 3.51 -5.04 -9.53
C LEU A 31 3.59 -4.69 -8.05
N ARG A 32 2.43 -4.66 -7.36
CA ARG A 32 2.29 -4.26 -5.96
C ARG A 32 1.17 -5.06 -5.33
N VAL A 33 1.44 -5.69 -4.21
CA VAL A 33 0.51 -6.48 -3.40
C VAL A 33 0.89 -6.32 -1.93
N ILE A 34 -0.06 -6.55 -1.03
CA ILE A 34 0.22 -6.57 0.40
C ILE A 34 1.08 -7.79 0.76
N SER A 35 1.78 -7.74 1.89
CA SER A 35 2.58 -8.88 2.39
C SER A 35 1.72 -10.07 2.85
N SER A 36 0.47 -9.82 3.23
CA SER A 36 -0.44 -10.84 3.77
C SER A 36 -0.86 -11.85 2.69
N GLY A 37 -0.85 -13.14 3.04
CA GLY A 37 -1.27 -14.20 2.11
C GLY A 37 -0.27 -14.52 1.00
N ASN A 38 0.99 -14.07 1.14
CA ASN A 38 2.02 -14.29 0.13
C ASN A 38 2.75 -15.63 0.32
N LEU A 39 2.98 -16.31 -0.79
CA LEU A 39 3.86 -17.48 -0.89
C LEU A 39 5.06 -17.16 -1.76
N ILE A 40 6.25 -17.36 -1.20
CA ILE A 40 7.53 -17.11 -1.86
C ILE A 40 8.49 -18.28 -1.66
N ARG A 41 9.30 -18.56 -2.69
CA ARG A 41 10.40 -19.51 -2.57
C ARG A 41 11.48 -18.89 -1.69
N THR A 42 11.94 -19.61 -0.66
CA THR A 42 13.00 -19.15 0.26
C THR A 42 14.29 -18.74 -0.47
N LYS A 43 14.66 -19.45 -1.54
CA LYS A 43 15.78 -19.06 -2.41
C LYS A 43 15.62 -17.67 -3.01
N VAL A 44 14.41 -17.32 -3.45
CA VAL A 44 14.11 -15.98 -4.02
C VAL A 44 14.09 -14.94 -2.92
N TRP A 45 13.50 -15.25 -1.76
CA TRP A 45 13.53 -14.36 -0.59
C TRP A 45 14.96 -13.95 -0.22
N ASN A 46 15.87 -14.93 -0.11
CA ASN A 46 17.27 -14.68 0.22
C ASN A 46 17.98 -13.88 -0.89
N LEU A 47 17.71 -14.17 -2.16
CA LEU A 47 18.30 -13.44 -3.28
C LEU A 47 17.87 -11.97 -3.33
N VAL A 48 16.60 -11.70 -3.00
CA VAL A 48 16.03 -10.35 -2.95
C VAL A 48 16.56 -9.56 -1.74
N GLY A 49 17.04 -10.25 -0.71
CA GLY A 49 17.51 -9.65 0.54
C GLY A 49 16.39 -9.36 1.55
N GLY A 50 15.24 -10.04 1.44
CA GLY A 50 14.11 -9.88 2.36
C GLY A 50 13.52 -8.46 2.41
N PHE A 51 12.73 -8.21 3.45
CA PHE A 51 12.19 -6.87 3.73
C PHE A 51 13.26 -5.93 4.26
N ASP A 52 13.15 -4.65 3.93
CA ASP A 52 14.00 -3.61 4.52
C ASP A 52 13.51 -3.27 5.93
N GLU A 53 14.20 -3.81 6.94
CA GLU A 53 13.86 -3.63 8.35
C GLU A 53 13.90 -2.16 8.79
N TRP A 54 14.70 -1.30 8.13
CA TRP A 54 14.73 0.12 8.42
C TRP A 54 13.39 0.81 8.10
N MET A 55 12.68 0.31 7.09
CA MET A 55 11.36 0.83 6.73
C MET A 55 10.28 0.50 7.77
N PHE A 56 10.45 -0.59 8.54
CA PHE A 56 9.58 -1.04 9.63
C PHE A 56 8.13 -1.37 9.22
N ILE A 57 7.31 -0.35 8.92
CA ILE A 57 5.89 -0.48 8.56
C ILE A 57 5.54 0.46 7.40
N ASP A 58 4.51 0.08 6.63
CA ASP A 58 4.01 0.77 5.43
C ASP A 58 5.05 0.90 4.32
N GLN A 59 4.66 0.62 3.06
CA GLN A 59 5.52 0.64 1.86
C GLN A 59 6.62 -0.45 1.82
N VAL A 60 6.86 -1.19 2.91
CA VAL A 60 7.87 -2.27 3.00
C VAL A 60 7.58 -3.41 2.02
N ASP A 61 6.30 -3.77 1.91
CA ASP A 61 5.75 -4.73 0.96
C ASP A 61 6.00 -4.29 -0.49
N PHE A 62 5.74 -3.03 -0.80
CA PHE A 62 5.96 -2.51 -2.15
C PHE A 62 7.44 -2.37 -2.52
N ASP A 63 8.31 -2.02 -1.57
CA ASP A 63 9.78 -2.03 -1.77
C ASP A 63 10.26 -3.45 -2.13
N PHE A 64 9.75 -4.46 -1.45
CA PHE A 64 10.05 -5.86 -1.74
C PHE A 64 9.54 -6.29 -3.13
N ASP A 65 8.32 -5.92 -3.48
CA ASP A 65 7.74 -6.21 -4.80
C ASP A 65 8.55 -5.57 -5.93
N ALA A 66 9.02 -4.34 -5.72
CA ALA A 66 9.87 -3.64 -6.67
C ALA A 66 11.22 -4.35 -6.83
N LYS A 67 11.89 -4.73 -5.73
CA LYS A 67 13.14 -5.53 -5.78
C LYS A 67 12.96 -6.84 -6.54
N MET A 68 11.91 -7.60 -6.23
CA MET A 68 11.59 -8.85 -6.95
C MET A 68 11.39 -8.62 -8.43
N THR A 69 10.60 -7.60 -8.79
CA THR A 69 10.26 -7.30 -10.18
C THR A 69 11.48 -6.81 -10.97
N ILE A 70 12.40 -6.07 -10.33
CA ILE A 70 13.68 -5.64 -10.94
C ILE A 70 14.58 -6.85 -11.23
N LEU A 71 14.59 -7.83 -10.33
CA LEU A 71 15.29 -9.11 -10.53
C LEU A 71 14.60 -10.07 -11.52
N GLY A 72 13.51 -9.64 -12.16
CA GLY A 72 12.79 -10.41 -13.17
C GLY A 72 11.77 -11.42 -12.63
N TYR A 73 11.50 -11.42 -11.32
CA TYR A 73 10.47 -12.27 -10.75
C TYR A 73 9.07 -11.70 -10.98
N LYS A 74 8.11 -12.60 -11.17
CA LYS A 74 6.69 -12.27 -11.35
C LYS A 74 5.92 -12.39 -10.04
N ILE A 75 4.94 -11.52 -9.85
CA ILE A 75 3.99 -11.55 -8.74
C ILE A 75 2.62 -11.88 -9.31
N TRP A 76 2.08 -13.04 -8.94
CA TRP A 76 0.77 -13.51 -9.40
C TRP A 76 -0.25 -13.44 -8.28
N LYS A 77 -1.36 -12.75 -8.51
CA LYS A 77 -2.52 -12.76 -7.62
C LYS A 77 -3.50 -13.82 -8.10
N LEU A 78 -3.67 -14.86 -7.31
CA LEU A 78 -4.58 -15.98 -7.55
C LEU A 78 -6.01 -15.54 -7.27
N ASN A 79 -6.85 -15.51 -8.30
CA ASN A 79 -8.23 -15.02 -8.14
C ASN A 79 -9.17 -16.08 -7.55
N LYS A 80 -8.79 -17.36 -7.62
CA LYS A 80 -9.55 -18.46 -7.02
C LYS A 80 -9.59 -18.42 -5.48
N LEU A 81 -8.60 -17.78 -4.85
CA LEU A 81 -8.44 -17.76 -3.40
C LEU A 81 -8.76 -16.38 -2.85
N VAL A 82 -9.52 -16.34 -1.76
CA VAL A 82 -9.89 -15.11 -1.05
C VAL A 82 -9.65 -15.31 0.45
N MET A 83 -8.84 -14.45 1.05
CA MET A 83 -8.65 -14.39 2.50
C MET A 83 -9.48 -13.27 3.13
N GLN A 84 -9.92 -13.43 4.37
CA GLN A 84 -10.44 -12.31 5.15
C GLN A 84 -9.28 -11.46 5.67
N HIS A 85 -9.30 -10.16 5.43
CA HIS A 85 -8.24 -9.25 5.84
C HIS A 85 -8.77 -7.84 6.11
N GLU A 86 -8.53 -7.32 7.30
CA GLU A 86 -8.90 -5.95 7.66
C GLU A 86 -7.76 -4.99 7.32
N ILE A 87 -8.03 -3.98 6.50
CA ILE A 87 -7.05 -2.97 6.06
C ILE A 87 -6.94 -1.82 7.08
N GLY A 88 -7.90 -1.73 8.00
CA GLY A 88 -8.00 -0.74 9.05
C GLY A 88 -9.18 0.21 8.88
N ARG A 89 -9.59 0.86 9.97
CA ARG A 89 -10.77 1.73 9.99
C ARG A 89 -10.49 3.05 9.28
N VAL A 90 -11.25 3.33 8.22
CA VAL A 90 -11.36 4.65 7.61
C VAL A 90 -12.04 5.59 8.60
N ILE A 91 -11.44 6.75 8.88
CA ILE A 91 -12.15 7.85 9.54
C ILE A 91 -13.01 8.49 8.46
N SER A 92 -14.29 8.15 8.42
CA SER A 92 -15.23 8.90 7.62
C SER A 92 -15.32 10.34 8.16
N ASN A 93 -15.35 11.30 7.23
CA ASN A 93 -15.87 12.65 7.45
C ASN A 93 -15.07 13.61 8.34
N LYS A 94 -13.93 14.10 7.86
CA LYS A 94 -13.43 15.45 8.22
C LYS A 94 -13.29 16.36 7.00
N LEU A 95 -14.33 16.42 6.15
CA LEU A 95 -14.37 17.18 4.90
C LEU A 95 -13.99 18.68 5.08
N PHE A 96 -14.27 19.25 6.25
CA PHE A 96 -13.88 20.62 6.60
C PHE A 96 -12.37 20.75 6.86
N LEU A 97 -11.79 19.82 7.63
CA LEU A 97 -10.37 19.84 7.97
C LEU A 97 -9.48 19.44 6.79
N THR A 98 -9.94 18.53 5.92
CA THR A 98 -9.25 18.18 4.67
C THR A 98 -9.17 19.37 3.71
N LYS A 99 -10.26 20.13 3.55
CA LYS A 99 -10.27 21.37 2.77
C LYS A 99 -9.36 22.45 3.38
N LEU A 100 -9.41 22.65 4.70
CA LEU A 100 -8.57 23.63 5.39
C LEU A 100 -7.06 23.33 5.21
N LEU A 101 -6.68 22.05 5.27
CA LEU A 101 -5.28 21.62 5.15
C LEU A 101 -4.82 21.36 3.71
N ARG A 102 -5.70 21.57 2.72
CA ARG A 102 -5.46 21.33 1.29
C ARG A 102 -5.04 19.89 0.99
N LEU A 103 -5.63 18.92 1.70
CA LEU A 103 -5.40 17.50 1.46
C LEU A 103 -6.18 17.04 0.22
N PRO A 104 -5.65 16.10 -0.58
CA PRO A 104 -6.35 15.58 -1.76
C PRO A 104 -7.72 15.00 -1.34
N PRO A 105 -8.81 15.33 -2.06
CA PRO A 105 -10.18 14.92 -1.69
C PRO A 105 -10.40 13.39 -1.74
N GLU A 106 -9.50 12.67 -2.40
CA GLU A 106 -9.61 11.23 -2.70
C GLU A 106 -8.85 10.36 -1.71
N GLU A 107 -8.06 10.97 -0.82
CA GLU A 107 -7.32 10.24 0.19
C GLU A 107 -8.20 9.95 1.39
N LEU A 108 -8.62 8.70 1.50
CA LEU A 108 -9.22 8.14 2.71
C LEU A 108 -8.31 8.49 3.90
N LEU A 109 -8.82 9.33 4.80
CA LEU A 109 -8.17 9.57 6.09
C LEU A 109 -8.34 8.30 6.92
N PHE A 110 -7.34 7.44 6.95
CA PHE A 110 -7.32 6.30 7.86
C PHE A 110 -7.01 6.78 9.28
N ASN A 111 -7.52 6.10 10.31
CA ASN A 111 -7.14 6.38 11.70
C ASN A 111 -5.75 5.81 11.99
N HIS A 112 -4.73 6.43 11.42
CA HIS A 112 -3.35 6.06 11.69
C HIS A 112 -2.85 6.85 12.89
N SER A 113 -2.10 6.17 13.76
CA SER A 113 -1.37 6.85 14.83
C SER A 113 -0.36 7.83 14.21
N PRO A 114 -0.01 8.94 14.90
CA PRO A 114 0.98 9.89 14.41
C PRO A 114 2.31 9.23 14.00
N ILE A 115 2.71 8.19 14.73
CA ILE A 115 3.92 7.42 14.41
C ILE A 115 3.78 6.66 13.07
N ARG A 116 2.61 6.08 12.78
CA ARG A 116 2.36 5.38 11.51
C ARG A 116 2.35 6.36 10.34
N GLU A 117 1.75 7.55 10.50
CA GLU A 117 1.81 8.62 9.51
C GLU A 117 3.25 9.08 9.22
N TYR A 118 4.10 9.18 10.25
CA TYR A 118 5.52 9.44 10.06
C TYR A 118 6.18 8.39 9.17
N TYR A 119 5.96 7.10 9.43
CA TYR A 119 6.51 6.01 8.62
C TYR A 119 5.97 6.03 7.19
N ILE A 120 4.67 6.24 6.97
CA ILE A 120 4.07 6.36 5.64
C ILE A 120 4.77 7.45 4.82
N ASN A 121 4.86 8.67 5.36
CA ASN A 121 5.44 9.81 4.64
C ASN A 121 6.95 9.63 4.40
N ARG A 122 7.70 9.22 5.43
CA ARG A 122 9.15 8.96 5.32
C ARG A 122 9.43 7.87 4.27
N ASN A 123 8.72 6.75 4.35
CA ASN A 123 8.94 5.61 3.48
C ASN A 123 8.51 5.89 2.04
N LEU A 124 7.48 6.71 1.84
CA LEU A 124 7.05 7.15 0.52
C LEU A 124 8.15 7.94 -0.21
N ILE A 125 8.86 8.84 0.51
CA ILE A 125 9.98 9.59 -0.04
C ILE A 125 11.13 8.63 -0.41
N VAL A 126 11.47 7.71 0.49
CA VAL A 126 12.56 6.75 0.30
C VAL A 126 12.28 5.84 -0.89
N TYR A 127 11.10 5.24 -0.94
CA TYR A 127 10.68 4.36 -2.03
C TYR A 127 10.70 5.11 -3.37
N SER A 128 10.12 6.31 -3.42
CA SER A 128 10.07 7.07 -4.67
C SER A 128 11.47 7.46 -5.15
N LYS A 129 12.40 7.80 -4.26
CA LYS A 129 13.81 8.05 -4.62
C LYS A 129 14.52 6.78 -5.12
N ARG A 130 14.32 5.64 -4.46
CA ARG A 130 14.92 4.34 -4.84
C ARG A 130 14.51 3.93 -6.26
N TYR A 131 13.25 4.17 -6.63
CA TYR A 131 12.67 3.67 -7.87
C TYR A 131 12.37 4.76 -8.90
N GLN A 132 12.92 5.96 -8.77
CA GLN A 132 12.67 7.10 -9.68
C GLN A 132 13.01 6.81 -11.15
N HIS A 133 13.92 5.87 -11.42
CA HIS A 133 14.31 5.47 -12.78
C HIS A 133 13.50 4.28 -13.32
N TYR A 134 12.49 3.82 -12.58
CA TYR A 134 11.63 2.71 -12.95
C TYR A 134 10.17 3.19 -13.04
N PRO A 135 9.71 3.65 -14.22
CA PRO A 135 8.37 4.24 -14.39
C PRO A 135 7.22 3.34 -13.91
N LYS A 136 7.40 2.02 -14.01
CA LYS A 136 6.47 0.99 -13.51
C LYS A 136 6.22 1.01 -12.01
N PHE A 137 7.09 1.62 -11.21
CA PHE A 137 6.98 1.73 -9.76
C PHE A 137 6.66 3.15 -9.29
N GLU A 138 6.51 4.10 -10.21
CA GLU A 138 6.17 5.48 -9.86
C GLU A 138 4.80 5.51 -9.18
N ARG A 139 4.76 5.88 -7.90
CA ARG A 139 3.52 6.01 -7.13
C ARG A 139 2.99 7.44 -7.20
N PHE A 140 3.90 8.40 -7.14
CA PHE A 140 3.66 9.84 -7.27
C PHE A 140 4.88 10.43 -7.97
N LYS A 141 4.68 11.37 -8.90
CA LYS A 141 5.74 12.32 -9.24
C LYS A 141 6.14 12.96 -7.93
N LEU A 142 7.37 12.77 -7.48
CA LEU A 142 7.88 13.31 -6.22
C LEU A 142 7.74 14.82 -6.20
N ASN A 143 6.56 15.29 -5.82
CA ASN A 143 6.37 16.66 -5.47
C ASN A 143 6.61 16.70 -3.96
N ILE A 144 7.80 17.19 -3.59
CA ILE A 144 8.17 17.36 -2.19
C ILE A 144 7.13 18.22 -1.46
N TYR A 145 6.47 19.14 -2.19
CA TYR A 145 5.37 19.94 -1.67
C TYR A 145 4.17 19.09 -1.27
N ASP A 146 3.81 18.07 -2.06
CA ASP A 146 2.68 17.19 -1.73
C ASP A 146 3.00 16.33 -0.51
N ASN A 147 4.22 15.80 -0.38
CA ASN A 147 4.64 15.09 0.83
C ASN A 147 4.61 16.00 2.07
N VAL A 148 5.06 17.25 1.95
CA VAL A 148 4.96 18.23 3.05
C VAL A 148 3.50 18.51 3.40
N LEU A 149 2.60 18.63 2.42
CA LEU A 149 1.17 18.79 2.67
C LEU A 149 0.57 17.54 3.36
N LEU A 150 0.99 16.34 2.98
CA LEU A 150 0.54 15.09 3.58
C LEU A 150 0.95 14.95 5.05
N THR A 151 2.14 15.44 5.44
CA THR A 151 2.53 15.44 6.87
C THR A 151 1.60 16.27 7.76
N ARG A 152 0.88 17.25 7.20
CA ARG A 152 -0.13 18.05 7.94
C ARG A 152 -1.32 17.22 8.41
N LYS A 153 -1.50 15.98 7.91
CA LYS A 153 -2.49 15.03 8.40
C LYS A 153 -2.34 14.71 9.88
N VAL A 154 -1.12 14.76 10.43
CA VAL A 154 -0.89 14.55 11.87
C VAL A 154 -1.73 15.50 12.72
N LEU A 155 -1.92 16.75 12.27
CA LEU A 155 -2.75 17.75 12.94
C LEU A 155 -4.26 17.44 12.90
N VAL A 156 -4.69 16.58 11.97
CA VAL A 156 -6.08 16.10 11.86
C VAL A 156 -6.35 14.95 12.81
N TYR A 157 -5.33 14.12 13.02
CA TYR A 157 -5.38 12.92 13.85
C TYR A 157 -5.09 13.22 15.33
N GLU A 158 -4.37 14.31 15.62
CA GLU A 158 -4.29 14.87 16.96
C GLU A 158 -5.63 15.53 17.36
N LYS A 159 -6.51 14.73 17.96
CA LYS A 159 -7.30 15.19 19.10
C LYS A 159 -7.17 14.15 20.22
N PRO A 160 -7.07 14.60 21.49
CA PRO A 160 -6.82 13.74 22.66
C PRO A 160 -7.90 12.68 22.86
#